data_AF-A4X1W2-F1
#
_entry.id   AF-A4X1W2-F1
#
_cell.length_a   1.000
_cell.length_b   1.000
_cell.length_c   1.000
_cell.angle_alpha   90.00
_cell.angle_beta   90.00
_cell.angle_gamma   90.00
#
_symmetry.space_group_name_H-M   'P 1'
#
loop_
_entity.id
_entity.type
_entity.pdbx_description
1 polymer ?
#
loop_
_entity_poly.entity_id
_entity_poly.type
_entity_poly.pdbx_seq_one_letter_code
_entity_poly.pdbx_strand_id
1 'polypeptide(L)'
;MASGEGTAQAAFARFVRRAIDNARMERGWTVTDLAAQTGIGRSTVFRWLAGDWHDYPELAKVRGFCVALDLPVAAAFRALGLPEAGSALPRRGNDGPVEADVRAILERLADPAVSVEEKHHIRDLLRYLAQRPIRQPE
;
A
#
# COMPACT_ATOMS: atom_id res chain seq x y z
N MET A 1 -2.12 24.13 16.13
CA MET A 1 -1.30 22.95 16.47
C MET A 1 -2.16 21.73 16.21
N ALA A 2 -1.92 21.02 15.10
CA ALA A 2 -2.72 19.87 14.69
C ALA A 2 -2.19 18.60 15.37
N SER A 3 -3.02 18.01 16.23
CA SER A 3 -2.70 16.83 17.02
C SER A 3 -2.76 15.54 16.17
N GLY A 4 -1.62 14.87 16.07
CA GLY A 4 -1.53 13.40 16.05
C GLY A 4 -1.96 12.67 14.79
N GLU A 5 -1.23 12.82 13.68
CA GLU A 5 -0.99 11.65 12.82
C GLU A 5 -0.29 10.60 13.71
N GLY A 6 -1.03 9.55 14.09
CA GLY A 6 -0.44 8.46 14.86
C GLY A 6 0.77 7.92 14.10
N THR A 7 1.94 7.99 14.71
CA THR A 7 3.21 7.59 14.09
C THR A 7 3.11 6.17 13.51
N ALA A 8 3.89 5.85 12.47
CA ALA A 8 3.90 4.52 11.86
C ALA A 8 4.07 3.40 12.91
N GLN A 9 4.83 3.69 13.97
CA GLN A 9 4.95 2.89 15.18
C GLN A 9 3.59 2.55 15.82
N ALA A 10 2.77 3.57 16.12
CA ALA A 10 1.47 3.39 16.77
C ALA A 10 0.45 2.70 15.85
N ALA A 11 0.46 3.03 14.55
CA ALA A 11 -0.41 2.38 13.57
C ALA A 11 -0.07 0.89 13.43
N PHE A 12 1.22 0.56 13.31
CA PHE A 12 1.68 -0.82 13.23
C PHE A 12 1.44 -1.60 14.53
N ALA A 13 1.68 -1.00 15.70
CA ALA A 13 1.38 -1.62 16.99
C ALA A 13 -0.10 -1.99 17.13
N ARG A 14 -1.01 -1.13 16.66
CA ARG A 14 -2.45 -1.40 16.62
C ARG A 14 -2.80 -2.55 15.68
N PHE A 15 -2.17 -2.60 14.51
CA PHE A 15 -2.33 -3.71 13.57
C PHE A 15 -1.90 -5.04 14.19
N VAL A 16 -0.71 -5.10 14.80
CA VAL A 16 -0.17 -6.31 15.43
C VAL A 16 -1.04 -6.75 16.61
N ARG A 17 -1.52 -5.80 17.43
CA ARG A 17 -2.41 -6.11 18.55
C ARG A 17 -3.71 -6.77 18.07
N ARG A 18 -4.37 -6.17 17.08
CA ARG A 18 -5.58 -6.74 16.49
C ARG A 18 -5.35 -8.12 15.89
N ALA A 19 -4.23 -8.32 15.21
CA ALA A 19 -3.86 -9.61 14.64
C ALA A 19 -3.71 -10.70 15.71
N ILE A 20 -3.04 -10.40 16.82
CA ILE A 20 -2.83 -11.34 17.93
C ILE A 20 -4.15 -11.60 18.67
N ASP A 21 -4.95 -10.56 18.90
CA ASP A 21 -6.26 -10.71 19.57
C ASP A 21 -7.19 -11.61 18.74
N ASN A 22 -7.22 -11.44 17.41
CA ASN A 22 -7.98 -12.31 16.50
C ASN A 22 -7.47 -13.75 16.54
N ALA A 23 -6.14 -13.95 16.45
CA ALA A 23 -5.56 -15.30 16.52
C ALA A 23 -5.86 -16.00 17.85
N ARG A 24 -5.89 -15.24 18.95
CA ARG A 24 -6.27 -15.75 20.27
C ARG A 24 -7.75 -16.12 20.32
N MET A 25 -8.64 -15.30 19.75
CA MET A 25 -10.09 -15.57 19.74
C MET A 25 -10.48 -16.73 18.82
N GLU A 26 -9.90 -16.80 17.62
CA GLU A 26 -10.29 -17.76 16.59
C GLU A 26 -9.58 -19.11 16.74
N ARG A 27 -8.29 -19.09 17.12
CA ARG A 27 -7.43 -20.29 17.14
C ARG A 27 -6.95 -20.66 18.53
N GLY A 28 -7.27 -19.87 19.56
CA GLY A 28 -6.80 -20.08 20.92
C GLY A 28 -5.30 -19.86 21.12
N TRP A 29 -4.62 -19.24 20.15
CA TRP A 29 -3.16 -19.13 20.16
C TRP A 29 -2.65 -18.19 21.24
N THR A 30 -1.60 -18.62 21.93
CA THR A 30 -0.80 -17.78 22.82
C THR A 30 0.30 -17.07 22.03
N VAL A 31 0.94 -16.07 22.64
CA VAL A 31 2.12 -15.40 22.04
C VAL A 31 3.26 -16.40 21.77
N THR A 32 3.35 -17.47 22.55
CA THR A 32 4.34 -18.54 22.35
C THR A 32 4.03 -19.34 21.08
N ASP A 33 2.76 -19.71 20.87
CA ASP A 33 2.31 -20.42 19.66
C ASP A 33 2.51 -19.54 18.42
N LEU A 34 2.23 -18.24 18.57
CA LEU A 34 2.41 -17.27 17.51
C LEU A 34 3.88 -17.08 17.14
N ALA A 35 4.80 -17.07 18.11
CA ALA A 35 6.23 -17.04 17.86
C ALA A 35 6.73 -18.31 17.17
N ALA A 36 6.21 -19.48 17.56
CA ALA A 36 6.53 -20.75 16.93
C ALA A 36 6.04 -20.81 15.48
N GLN A 37 4.81 -20.33 15.22
CA GLN A 37 4.17 -20.40 13.91
C GLN A 37 4.69 -19.35 12.92
N THR A 38 5.04 -18.15 13.41
CA THR A 38 5.54 -17.04 12.57
C THR A 38 7.06 -17.07 12.39
N GLY A 39 7.78 -17.82 13.23
CA GLY A 39 9.25 -17.78 13.31
C GLY A 39 9.80 -16.47 13.89
N ILE A 40 8.93 -15.59 14.41
CA ILE A 40 9.33 -14.29 14.97
C ILE A 40 9.52 -14.45 16.47
N GLY A 41 10.70 -14.09 16.96
CA GLY A 41 11.00 -14.13 18.39
C GLY A 41 10.03 -13.29 19.21
N ARG A 42 9.66 -13.78 20.41
CA ARG A 42 8.73 -13.11 21.33
C ARG A 42 9.12 -11.65 21.61
N SER A 43 10.42 -11.38 21.77
CA SER A 43 10.94 -10.02 22.00
C SER A 43 10.66 -9.06 20.84
N THR A 44 10.69 -9.55 19.59
CA THR A 44 10.31 -8.78 18.41
C THR A 44 8.82 -8.49 18.39
N VAL A 45 7.99 -9.47 18.73
CA VAL A 45 6.53 -9.29 18.81
C VAL A 45 6.15 -8.25 19.88
N PHE A 46 6.74 -8.34 21.08
CA PHE A 46 6.49 -7.36 22.15
C PHE A 46 6.94 -5.95 21.77
N ARG A 47 8.07 -5.82 21.07
CA ARG A 47 8.57 -4.53 20.55
C ARG A 47 7.62 -3.94 19.51
N TRP A 48 7.07 -4.78 18.63
CA TRP A 48 6.06 -4.33 17.67
C TRP A 48 4.77 -3.89 18.36
N LEU A 49 4.35 -4.58 19.42
CA LEU A 49 3.17 -4.23 20.23
C LEU A 49 3.33 -2.95 21.03
N ALA A 50 4.55 -2.65 21.49
CA ALA A 50 4.88 -1.43 22.21
C ALA A 50 5.05 -0.23 21.27
N GLY A 51 5.39 -0.48 19.99
CA GLY A 51 5.69 0.59 19.03
C GLY A 51 6.99 1.33 19.37
N ASP A 52 7.89 0.71 20.13
CA ASP A 52 9.16 1.28 20.60
C ASP A 52 10.36 0.76 19.78
N TRP A 53 10.10 0.23 18.58
CA TRP A 53 11.16 -0.23 17.70
C TRP A 53 12.02 0.95 17.22
N HIS A 54 13.33 0.81 17.41
CA HIS A 54 14.33 1.78 16.96
C HIS A 54 14.68 1.54 15.49
N ASP A 55 14.86 0.26 15.11
CA ASP A 55 15.04 -0.16 13.73
C ASP A 55 13.69 -0.46 13.08
N TYR A 56 13.59 -0.09 11.80
CA TYR A 56 12.40 -0.35 11.02
C TYR A 56 12.11 -1.86 10.93
N PRO A 57 10.86 -2.32 11.13
CA PRO A 57 10.53 -3.74 11.08
C PRO A 57 10.92 -4.38 9.76
N GLU A 58 11.70 -5.47 9.82
CA GLU A 58 12.12 -6.19 8.62
C GLU A 58 10.91 -6.70 7.82
N LEU A 59 10.78 -6.26 6.56
CA LEU A 59 9.63 -6.57 5.73
C LEU A 59 9.45 -8.08 5.50
N ALA A 60 10.54 -8.85 5.49
CA ALA A 60 10.49 -10.31 5.40
C ALA A 60 9.77 -10.92 6.62
N LYS A 61 10.05 -10.42 7.83
CA LYS A 61 9.39 -10.86 9.07
C LYS A 61 7.92 -10.43 9.07
N VAL A 62 7.62 -9.21 8.64
CA VAL A 62 6.23 -8.72 8.53
C VAL A 62 5.42 -9.56 7.54
N ARG A 63 6.00 -9.95 6.41
CA ARG A 63 5.37 -10.88 5.47
C ARG A 63 5.12 -12.25 6.09
N GLY A 64 6.12 -12.83 6.75
CA GLY A 64 5.99 -14.12 7.44
C GLY A 64 4.89 -14.11 8.50
N PHE A 65 4.82 -13.04 9.29
CA PHE A 65 3.74 -12.80 10.26
C PHE A 65 2.37 -12.83 9.60
N CYS A 66 2.20 -12.08 8.50
CA CYS A 66 0.94 -12.00 7.79
C CYS A 66 0.55 -13.35 7.18
N VAL A 67 1.49 -14.07 6.56
CA VAL A 67 1.23 -15.39 5.97
C VAL A 67 0.80 -16.41 7.03
N ALA A 68 1.49 -16.46 8.18
CA ALA A 68 1.16 -17.40 9.25
C ALA A 68 -0.23 -17.14 9.89
N LEU A 69 -0.68 -15.90 9.87
CA LEU A 69 -1.97 -15.48 10.42
C LEU A 69 -3.07 -15.36 9.36
N ASP A 70 -2.77 -15.66 8.09
CA ASP A 70 -3.68 -15.46 6.95
C ASP A 70 -4.21 -14.02 6.85
N LEU A 71 -3.31 -13.04 7.02
CA LEU A 71 -3.61 -11.61 6.98
C LEU A 71 -3.09 -10.96 5.69
N PRO A 72 -3.78 -9.92 5.19
CA PRO A 72 -3.32 -9.20 4.01
C PRO A 72 -2.05 -8.39 4.33
N VAL A 73 -0.94 -8.75 3.69
CA VAL A 73 0.38 -8.06 3.81
C VAL A 73 0.26 -6.55 3.53
N ALA A 74 -0.59 -6.19 2.58
CA ALA A 74 -0.83 -4.80 2.21
C ALA A 74 -1.34 -3.95 3.39
N ALA A 75 -2.19 -4.52 4.26
CA ALA A 75 -2.66 -3.82 5.45
C ALA A 75 -1.55 -3.57 6.47
N ALA A 76 -0.63 -4.53 6.64
CA ALA A 76 0.55 -4.36 7.49
C ALA A 76 1.48 -3.28 6.93
N PHE A 77 1.69 -3.26 5.61
CA PHE A 77 2.55 -2.28 4.95
C PHE A 77 1.97 -0.87 4.99
N ARG A 78 0.65 -0.72 4.84
CA ARG A 78 -0.02 0.57 5.09
C ARG A 78 0.16 1.05 6.52
N ALA A 79 0.05 0.15 7.51
CA ALA A 79 0.29 0.49 8.91
C ALA A 79 1.75 0.91 9.18
N LEU A 80 2.70 0.41 8.37
CA LEU A 80 4.11 0.79 8.39
C LEU A 80 4.43 2.05 7.55
N GLY A 81 3.42 2.66 6.92
CA GLY A 81 3.58 3.86 6.08
C GLY A 81 4.25 3.61 4.73
N LEU A 82 4.34 2.35 4.27
CA LEU A 82 4.87 2.03 2.95
C LEU A 82 3.83 2.37 1.88
N PRO A 83 4.25 3.00 0.76
CA PRO A 83 3.39 3.10 -0.41
C PRO A 83 3.09 1.67 -0.89
N GLU A 84 1.81 1.34 -1.03
CA GLU A 84 1.39 0.04 -1.57
C GLU A 84 2.03 -0.15 -2.95
N ALA A 85 2.98 -1.09 -3.06
CA ALA A 85 3.47 -1.55 -4.34
C ALA A 85 2.31 -2.26 -5.07
N GLY A 86 1.56 -1.49 -5.88
CA GLY A 86 0.47 -2.01 -6.72
C GLY A 86 -0.93 -1.44 -6.43
N SER A 87 -1.11 -0.54 -5.47
CA SER A 87 -2.42 0.10 -5.26
C SER A 87 -2.45 1.47 -5.93
N ALA A 88 -2.80 1.44 -7.21
CA ALA A 88 -3.47 2.57 -7.84
C ALA A 88 -4.90 2.65 -7.29
N LEU A 89 -5.05 3.09 -6.03
CA LEU A 89 -6.27 3.74 -5.57
C LEU A 89 -5.94 5.22 -5.35
N PRO A 90 -6.82 6.13 -5.81
CA PRO A 90 -6.45 7.50 -6.09
C PRO A 90 -6.05 8.17 -4.79
N ARG A 91 -4.81 8.64 -4.76
CA ARG A 91 -4.36 9.63 -3.79
C ARG A 91 -5.22 10.88 -4.01
N ARG A 92 -6.38 10.96 -3.33
CA ARG A 92 -7.16 12.19 -3.25
C ARG A 92 -6.20 13.27 -2.75
N GLY A 93 -5.83 14.19 -3.64
CA GLY A 93 -5.26 15.46 -3.25
C GLY A 93 -3.90 15.85 -3.84
N ASN A 94 -3.38 15.23 -4.90
CA ASN A 94 -2.35 15.88 -5.72
C ASN A 94 -2.17 15.22 -7.10
N ASP A 95 -3.20 15.21 -7.93
CA ASP A 95 -2.97 15.04 -9.38
C ASP A 95 -2.52 16.41 -9.88
N GLY A 96 -1.29 16.52 -10.37
CA GLY A 96 -0.92 17.68 -11.16
C GLY A 96 -1.85 17.78 -12.38
N PRO A 97 -1.87 18.94 -13.06
CA PRO A 97 -2.75 19.15 -14.22
C PRO A 97 -2.59 18.04 -15.28
N VAL A 98 -1.37 17.51 -15.45
CA VAL A 98 -1.07 16.43 -16.40
C VAL A 98 -1.73 15.11 -15.98
N GLU A 99 -1.68 14.75 -14.71
CA GLU A 99 -2.27 13.51 -14.19
C GLU A 99 -3.80 13.52 -14.30
N ALA A 100 -4.42 14.68 -14.10
CA ALA A 100 -5.86 14.87 -14.31
C ALA A 100 -6.24 14.69 -15.79
N ASP A 101 -5.47 15.28 -16.70
CA ASP A 101 -5.68 15.16 -18.14
C ASP A 101 -5.53 13.70 -18.62
N VAL A 102 -4.50 13.00 -18.15
CA VAL A 102 -4.29 11.57 -18.46
C VAL A 102 -5.47 10.73 -17.98
N ARG A 103 -6.00 11.00 -16.78
CA ARG A 103 -7.16 10.27 -16.26
C ARG A 103 -8.41 10.50 -17.11
N ALA A 104 -8.70 11.73 -17.48
CA ALA A 104 -9.84 12.06 -18.34
C ALA A 104 -9.74 11.36 -19.70
N ILE A 105 -8.53 11.26 -20.27
CA ILE A 105 -8.28 10.53 -21.51
C ILE A 105 -8.56 9.03 -21.33
N LEU A 106 -8.10 8.42 -20.24
CA LEU A 106 -8.33 7.00 -19.96
C LEU A 106 -9.81 6.67 -19.77
N GLU A 107 -10.54 7.52 -19.02
CA GLU A 107 -11.99 7.39 -18.82
C GLU A 107 -12.73 7.45 -20.16
N ARG A 108 -12.36 8.39 -21.03
CA ARG A 108 -12.96 8.54 -22.36
C ARG A 108 -12.70 7.36 -23.29
N LEU A 109 -11.52 6.75 -23.21
CA LEU A 109 -11.20 5.54 -23.98
C LEU A 109 -11.96 4.30 -23.47
N ALA A 110 -12.23 4.23 -22.17
CA ALA A 110 -12.99 3.14 -21.54
C ALA A 110 -14.51 3.27 -21.76
N ASP A 111 -15.03 4.48 -21.92
CA ASP A 111 -16.47 4.74 -22.06
C ASP A 111 -17.06 4.11 -23.35
N PRO A 112 -18.00 3.16 -23.25
CA PRO A 112 -18.62 2.53 -24.42
C PRO A 112 -19.49 3.48 -25.25
N ALA A 113 -19.91 4.63 -24.71
CA ALA A 113 -20.69 5.64 -25.44
C ALA A 113 -19.83 6.47 -26.40
N VAL A 114 -18.51 6.48 -26.23
CA VAL A 114 -17.58 7.19 -27.10
C VAL A 114 -17.37 6.39 -28.39
N SER A 115 -17.49 7.08 -29.53
CA SER A 115 -17.38 6.47 -30.84
C SER A 115 -16.00 5.82 -31.06
N VAL A 116 -15.98 4.75 -31.87
CA VAL A 116 -14.73 4.04 -32.20
C VAL A 116 -13.75 4.98 -32.91
N GLU A 117 -14.24 5.85 -33.78
CA GLU A 117 -13.43 6.83 -34.52
C GLU A 117 -12.75 7.85 -33.59
N GLU A 118 -13.48 8.37 -32.59
CA GLU A 118 -12.92 9.27 -31.58
C GLU A 118 -11.85 8.56 -30.73
N LYS A 119 -12.07 7.30 -30.35
CA LYS A 119 -11.07 6.50 -29.64
C LYS A 119 -9.82 6.24 -30.49
N HIS A 120 -9.97 6.01 -31.80
CA HIS A 120 -8.84 5.88 -32.72
C HIS A 120 -8.04 7.17 -32.80
N HIS A 121 -8.72 8.31 -32.99
CA HIS A 121 -8.09 9.62 -33.05
C HIS A 121 -7.28 9.95 -31.78
N ILE A 122 -7.85 9.69 -30.60
CA ILE A 122 -7.14 9.88 -29.32
C ILE A 122 -5.87 9.02 -29.26
N ARG A 123 -5.96 7.74 -29.64
CA ARG A 123 -4.79 6.84 -29.62
C ARG A 123 -3.69 7.26 -30.59
N ASP A 124 -4.05 7.76 -31.77
CA ASP A 124 -3.09 8.24 -32.76
C ASP A 124 -2.37 9.50 -32.27
N LEU A 125 -3.10 10.43 -31.64
CA LEU A 125 -2.50 11.61 -31.01
C LEU A 125 -1.54 11.22 -29.88
N LEU A 126 -1.93 10.31 -28.99
CA LEU A 126 -1.07 9.82 -27.92
C LEU A 126 0.21 9.16 -28.48
N ARG A 127 0.08 8.37 -29.54
CA ARG A 127 1.21 7.72 -30.21
C ARG A 127 2.16 8.75 -30.82
N TYR A 128 1.61 9.76 -31.51
CA TYR A 128 2.39 10.85 -32.06
C TYR A 128 3.18 11.59 -30.97
N LEU A 129 2.53 11.93 -29.85
CA LEU A 129 3.17 12.62 -28.73
C LEU A 129 4.27 11.76 -28.09
N ALA A 130 4.03 10.46 -27.91
CA ALA A 130 5.01 9.53 -27.34
C ALA A 130 6.26 9.33 -28.22
N GLN A 131 6.11 9.47 -29.54
CA GLN A 131 7.21 9.31 -30.51
C GLN A 131 7.97 10.61 -30.76
N ARG A 132 7.50 11.75 -30.22
CA ARG A 132 8.13 13.04 -30.45
C ARG A 132 9.45 13.12 -29.65
N PRO A 133 10.61 13.32 -30.31
CA PRO A 133 11.87 13.47 -29.60
C PRO A 133 11.82 14.69 -28.69
N ILE A 134 12.24 14.52 -27.43
CA ILE A 134 12.39 15.61 -26.48
C ILE A 134 13.50 16.52 -27.00
N ARG A 135 13.14 17.64 -27.62
CA ARG A 135 14.12 18.67 -27.98
C ARG A 135 14.72 19.20 -26.68
N GLN A 136 15.98 18.87 -26.41
CA GLN A 136 16.73 19.57 -25.38
C GLN A 136 16.97 21.02 -25.86
N PRO A 137 16.69 22.04 -25.04
CA PRO A 137 17.10 23.39 -25.34
C PRO A 137 18.64 23.49 -25.22
N GLU A 138 19.30 24.06 -26.24
CA GLU A 138 20.69 24.54 -26.15
C GLU A 138 20.78 25.83 -25.32
#